data_AF-A0A523RND1-F1
#
_entry.id   AF-A0A523RND1-F1
#
_cell.length_a   1.000
_cell.length_b   1.000
_cell.length_c   1.000
_cell.angle_alpha   90.00
_cell.angle_beta   90.00
_cell.angle_gamma   90.00
#
_symmetry.space_group_name_H-M   'P 1'
#
loop_
_entity.id
_entity.type
_entity.pdbx_description
1 polymer ?
#
loop_
_entity_poly.entity_id
_entity_poly.type
_entity_poly.pdbx_seq_one_letter_code
_entity_poly.pdbx_strand_id
1 'polypeptide(L)'
;MKDKLVRDKIPEIIREKGGKPEVRVASKDELDVLLREKIVEEAQEFLFSGDSEELVDIQEAIEALIKLRKTDPALLELQRHTKLLARGGF
;
A
#
# COMPACT_ATOMS: atom_id res chain seq x y z
N MET A 1 -19.84 -6.24 1.32
CA MET A 1 -18.42 -6.62 1.31
C MET A 1 -17.62 -5.36 1.03
N LYS A 2 -16.47 -5.20 1.67
CA LYS A 2 -15.58 -4.06 1.45
C LYS A 2 -14.66 -4.40 0.27
N ASP A 3 -14.45 -3.46 -0.65
CA ASP A 3 -13.53 -3.66 -1.78
C ASP A 3 -12.08 -3.74 -1.27
N LYS A 4 -11.30 -4.74 -1.74
CA LYS A 4 -9.85 -4.85 -1.49
C LYS A 4 -9.09 -4.28 -2.67
N LEU A 5 -8.11 -3.41 -2.42
CA LEU A 5 -7.21 -2.92 -3.45
C LEU A 5 -6.23 -4.03 -3.84
N VAL A 6 -6.14 -4.32 -5.13
CA VAL A 6 -5.23 -5.33 -5.70
C VAL A 6 -4.36 -4.71 -6.78
N ARG A 7 -3.22 -5.35 -7.08
CA ARG A 7 -2.37 -4.94 -8.20
C ARG A 7 -3.14 -5.11 -9.52
N ASP A 8 -2.82 -4.27 -10.49
CA ASP A 8 -3.48 -4.17 -11.79
C ASP A 8 -3.53 -5.49 -12.59
N LYS A 9 -2.51 -6.34 -12.44
CA LYS A 9 -2.43 -7.66 -13.11
C LYS A 9 -3.17 -8.79 -12.39
N ILE A 10 -3.57 -8.61 -11.12
CA ILE A 10 -4.24 -9.68 -10.35
C ILE A 10 -5.54 -10.15 -11.01
N PRO A 11 -6.43 -9.27 -11.52
CA PRO A 11 -7.62 -9.70 -12.24
C PRO A 11 -7.34 -10.57 -13.46
N GLU A 12 -6.27 -10.30 -14.19
CA GLU A 12 -5.86 -11.08 -15.37
C GLU A 12 -5.36 -12.46 -14.96
N ILE A 13 -4.46 -12.52 -13.98
CA ILE A 13 -3.94 -13.78 -13.42
C ILE A 13 -5.08 -14.68 -12.91
N ILE A 14 -6.09 -14.11 -12.25
CA ILE A 14 -7.25 -14.88 -11.78
C ILE A 14 -8.05 -15.45 -12.97
N ARG A 15 -8.25 -14.67 -14.04
CA ARG A 15 -8.96 -15.13 -15.25
C ARG A 15 -8.21 -16.23 -15.98
N GLU A 16 -6.88 -16.13 -16.09
CA GLU A 16 -6.03 -17.16 -16.69
C GLU A 16 -6.11 -18.49 -15.94
N LYS A 17 -6.29 -18.43 -14.61
CA LYS A 17 -6.52 -19.60 -13.75
C LYS A 17 -7.98 -20.11 -13.79
N GLY A 18 -8.83 -19.58 -14.68
CA GLY A 18 -10.24 -19.96 -14.85
C GLY A 18 -11.21 -19.28 -13.88
N GLY A 19 -10.72 -18.35 -13.04
CA GLY A 19 -11.55 -17.56 -12.13
C GLY A 19 -12.33 -16.44 -12.82
N LYS A 20 -13.31 -15.87 -12.13
CA LYS A 20 -14.15 -14.76 -12.63
C LYS A 20 -14.19 -13.64 -11.58
N PRO A 21 -13.14 -12.82 -11.47
CA PRO A 21 -13.09 -11.77 -10.46
C PRO A 21 -14.03 -10.62 -10.82
N GLU A 22 -14.81 -10.15 -9.84
CA GLU A 22 -15.56 -8.90 -9.94
C GLU A 22 -14.61 -7.74 -9.62
N VAL A 23 -14.39 -6.85 -10.58
CA VAL A 23 -13.40 -5.77 -10.46
C VAL A 23 -13.96 -4.46 -10.97
N ARG A 24 -13.51 -3.38 -10.34
CA ARG A 24 -13.71 -2.01 -10.80
C ARG A 24 -12.41 -1.24 -10.64
N VAL A 25 -12.26 -0.17 -11.40
CA VAL A 25 -11.14 0.75 -11.23
C VAL A 25 -11.49 1.75 -10.13
N ALA A 26 -10.60 1.91 -9.16
CA ALA A 26 -10.74 2.93 -8.13
C ALA A 26 -10.63 4.33 -8.75
N SER A 27 -11.54 5.22 -8.40
CA SER A 27 -11.44 6.64 -8.68
C SER A 27 -10.27 7.27 -7.92
N LYS A 28 -9.82 8.45 -8.36
CA LYS A 28 -8.73 9.17 -7.67
C LYS A 28 -9.12 9.54 -6.23
N ASP A 29 -10.39 9.85 -6.00
CA ASP A 29 -10.89 10.35 -4.70
C ASP A 29 -10.91 9.24 -3.64
N GLU A 30 -11.18 8.00 -4.04
CA GLU A 30 -11.19 6.85 -3.12
C GLU A 30 -9.84 6.13 -3.03
N LEU A 31 -8.96 6.28 -4.03
CA LEU A 31 -7.67 5.58 -4.07
C LEU A 31 -6.80 5.90 -2.84
N ASP A 32 -6.88 7.13 -2.32
CA ASP A 32 -6.18 7.51 -1.09
C ASP A 32 -6.62 6.66 0.11
N VAL A 33 -7.93 6.46 0.26
CA VAL A 33 -8.52 5.65 1.34
C VAL A 33 -8.11 4.19 1.14
N LEU A 34 -8.28 3.66 -0.07
CA LEU A 34 -8.00 2.28 -0.39
C LEU A 34 -6.51 1.92 -0.20
N LEU A 35 -5.59 2.82 -0.55
CA LEU A 35 -4.14 2.62 -0.31
C LEU A 35 -3.82 2.59 1.19
N ARG A 36 -4.43 3.47 1.99
CA ARG A 36 -4.25 3.44 3.46
C ARG A 36 -4.80 2.17 4.08
N GLU A 37 -5.94 1.70 3.60
CA GLU A 37 -6.52 0.44 4.05
C GLU A 37 -5.64 -0.75 3.65
N LYS A 38 -5.09 -0.73 2.44
CA LYS A 38 -4.14 -1.75 1.96
C LYS A 38 -2.88 -1.80 2.82
N ILE A 39 -2.29 -0.66 3.19
CA ILE A 39 -1.12 -0.62 4.09
C ILE A 39 -1.43 -1.29 5.43
N VAL A 40 -2.62 -1.06 6.00
CA VAL A 40 -3.02 -1.66 7.27
C VAL A 40 -3.24 -3.16 7.12
N GLU A 41 -3.84 -3.59 6.02
CA GLU A 41 -4.06 -4.99 5.68
C GLU A 41 -2.73 -5.75 5.58
N GLU A 42 -1.79 -5.31 4.74
CA GLU A 42 -0.50 -6.02 4.58
C GLU A 42 0.34 -5.96 5.87
N ALA A 43 0.23 -4.88 6.66
CA ALA A 43 0.88 -4.83 7.98
C ALA A 43 0.29 -5.85 8.97
N GLN A 44 -1.01 -6.14 8.89
CA GLN A 44 -1.63 -7.22 9.64
C GLN A 44 -1.17 -8.58 9.12
N GLU A 45 -1.16 -8.78 7.79
CA GLU A 45 -0.66 -10.01 7.17
C GLU A 45 0.80 -10.27 7.58
N PHE A 46 1.68 -9.26 7.52
CA PHE A 46 3.06 -9.30 8.00
C PHE A 46 3.17 -9.65 9.48
N LEU A 47 2.31 -9.08 10.34
CA LEU A 47 2.32 -9.37 11.77
C LEU A 47 2.07 -10.86 12.05
N PHE A 48 1.24 -11.53 11.25
CA PHE A 48 0.93 -12.95 11.41
C PHE A 48 1.90 -13.87 10.68
N SER A 49 2.33 -13.52 9.47
CA SER A 49 3.16 -14.38 8.62
C SER A 49 4.66 -14.19 8.87
N GLY A 50 5.08 -12.96 9.16
CA GLY A 50 6.48 -12.56 9.16
C GLY A 50 7.13 -12.56 7.77
N ASP A 51 6.34 -12.70 6.69
CA ASP A 51 6.87 -12.86 5.34
C ASP A 51 7.38 -11.53 4.77
N SER A 52 8.53 -11.59 4.11
CA SER A 52 9.10 -10.46 3.37
C SER A 52 8.25 -9.99 2.20
N GLU A 53 7.39 -10.85 1.62
CA GLU A 53 6.46 -10.44 0.56
C GLU A 53 5.52 -9.32 1.05
N GLU A 54 5.02 -9.43 2.28
CA GLU A 54 4.14 -8.40 2.86
C GLU A 54 4.87 -7.07 3.07
N LEU A 55 6.17 -7.09 3.39
CA LEU A 55 6.98 -5.87 3.47
C LEU A 55 7.14 -5.20 2.11
N VAL A 56 7.17 -5.97 1.02
CA VAL A 56 7.21 -5.43 -0.35
C VAL A 56 5.87 -4.77 -0.68
N ASP A 57 4.75 -5.42 -0.37
CA ASP A 57 3.42 -4.85 -0.60
C ASP A 57 3.18 -3.57 0.23
N ILE A 58 3.62 -3.52 1.49
CA ILE A 58 3.59 -2.30 2.33
C ILE A 58 4.39 -1.17 1.67
N GLN A 59 5.60 -1.45 1.19
CA GLN A 59 6.45 -0.45 0.52
C GLN A 59 5.79 0.08 -0.75
N GLU A 60 5.29 -0.80 -1.62
CA GLU A 60 4.61 -0.40 -2.86
C GLU A 60 3.36 0.45 -2.58
N ALA A 61 2.57 0.10 -1.56
CA ALA A 61 1.39 0.88 -1.19
C ALA A 61 1.75 2.26 -0.61
N ILE A 62 2.79 2.37 0.20
CA ILE A 62 3.30 3.65 0.71
C ILE A 62 3.81 4.52 -0.45
N GLU A 63 4.60 3.96 -1.37
CA GLU A 63 5.09 4.69 -2.54
C GLU A 63 3.96 5.20 -3.43
N ALA A 64 2.96 4.36 -3.69
CA ALA A 64 1.77 4.75 -4.45
C ALA A 64 1.03 5.91 -3.77
N LEU A 65 0.91 5.88 -2.44
CA LEU A 65 0.27 6.95 -1.68
C LEU A 65 1.05 8.27 -1.71
N ILE A 66 2.39 8.21 -1.61
CA ILE A 66 3.28 9.37 -1.75
C ILE A 66 3.11 10.00 -3.14
N LYS A 67 3.12 9.18 -4.19
CA LYS A 67 2.92 9.63 -5.58
C LYS A 67 1.53 10.23 -5.79
N LEU A 68 0.49 9.59 -5.27
CA LEU A 68 -0.89 10.08 -5.35
C LEU A 68 -1.05 11.47 -4.72
N ARG A 69 -0.46 11.66 -3.53
CA ARG A 69 -0.51 12.92 -2.79
C ARG A 69 0.45 13.99 -3.31
N LYS A 70 1.31 13.64 -4.27
CA LYS A 70 2.41 14.49 -4.76
C LYS A 70 3.28 15.00 -3.62
N THR A 71 3.52 14.15 -2.63
CA THR A 71 4.34 14.51 -1.47
C THR A 71 5.80 14.61 -1.89
N ASP A 72 6.47 15.69 -1.50
CA ASP A 72 7.89 15.88 -1.72
C ASP A 72 8.71 14.87 -0.88
N PRO A 73 9.53 14.00 -1.51
CA PRO A 73 10.40 13.07 -0.80
C PRO A 73 11.37 13.76 0.16
N ALA A 74 11.87 14.95 -0.20
CA ALA A 74 12.80 15.71 0.65
C ALA A 74 12.12 16.16 1.95
N LEU A 75 10.83 16.52 1.90
CA LEU A 75 10.06 16.88 3.08
C LEU A 75 9.83 15.68 4.01
N LEU A 76 9.54 14.51 3.45
CA LEU A 76 9.39 13.28 4.24
C LEU A 76 10.70 12.90 4.93
N GLU A 77 11.82 13.02 4.22
CA GLU A 77 13.14 12.74 4.79
C GLU A 77 13.51 13.74 5.89
N LEU A 78 13.24 15.03 5.68
CA LEU A 78 13.41 16.05 6.73
C LEU A 78 12.58 15.72 7.97
N GLN A 79 11.33 15.29 7.81
CA GLN A 79 10.47 14.86 8.92
C GLN A 79 11.03 13.63 9.64
N ARG A 80 11.54 12.64 8.90
CA ARG A 80 12.19 11.44 9.45
C ARG A 80 13.43 11.81 10.26
N HIS A 81 14.32 12.63 9.70
CA HIS A 81 15.53 13.09 10.37
C HIS A 81 15.22 13.92 11.62
N THR A 82 14.22 14.81 11.56
CA THR A 82 13.74 15.58 12.72
C THR A 82 13.28 14.65 13.85
N LYS A 83 12.52 13.59 13.52
CA LYS A 83 12.09 12.60 14.52
C LYS A 83 13.27 11.82 15.10
N LEU A 84 14.24 11.43 14.28
CA LEU A 84 15.45 10.73 14.73
C LEU A 84 16.24 11.57 15.75
N LEU A 85 16.46 12.85 15.46
CA LEU A 85 17.16 13.76 16.37
C LEU A 85 16.38 14.01 17.67
N ALA A 86 15.05 14.11 17.58
CA ALA A 86 14.22 14.44 18.73
C ALA A 86 13.85 13.23 19.61
N ARG A 87 13.76 12.02 19.03
CA ARG A 87 13.14 10.85 19.68
C ARG A 87 13.92 9.54 19.50
N GLY A 88 15.02 9.53 18.76
CA GLY A 88 15.75 8.30 18.42
C GLY A 88 15.13 7.52 17.26
N GLY A 89 15.79 6.42 16.88
CA GLY A 89 15.36 5.53 15.80
C GLY A 89 14.65 4.28 16.32
N PHE A 90 13.98 3.58 15.42
CA PHE A 90 13.52 2.20 15.63
C PHE A 90 14.62 1.22 15.28
#